data_AF-A0A7W0NZD5-F1
#
_entry.id   AF-A0A7W0NZD5-F1
#
_cell.length_a   1.000
_cell.length_b   1.000
_cell.length_c   1.000
_cell.angle_alpha   90.00
_cell.angle_beta   90.00
_cell.angle_gamma   90.00
#
_symmetry.space_group_name_H-M   'P 1'
#
loop_
_entity.id
_entity.type
_entity.pdbx_description
1 polymer ?
#
loop_
_entity_poly.entity_id
_entity_poly.type
_entity_poly.pdbx_seq_one_letter_code
_entity_poly.pdbx_strand_id
1 'polypeptide(L)'
;MKGYPPSVVAALGGLDVEEVAQRCGVADLDAVPIRRAPRWMVRAWRGDVAAMTLPFGIFVRADCLTGDRTRLANTVQHELVHVRQWKELGVLRFLWRYLADYLQGRRRGLGHTEAYRQISFEQEARRIAGH
;
A
#
# COMPACT_ATOMS: atom_id res chain seq x y z
N MET A 1 13.69 14.74 -8.22
CA MET A 1 12.58 14.90 -7.26
C MET A 1 12.89 14.04 -6.05
N LYS A 2 13.15 14.62 -4.88
CA LYS A 2 13.21 13.86 -3.62
C LYS A 2 11.78 13.39 -3.31
N GLY A 3 11.61 12.12 -2.98
CA GLY A 3 10.31 11.60 -2.53
C GLY A 3 9.94 12.16 -1.16
N TYR A 4 8.69 11.99 -0.74
CA TYR A 4 8.27 12.28 0.62
C TYR A 4 8.72 11.12 1.53
N PRO A 5 9.40 11.39 2.66
CA PRO A 5 9.73 10.36 3.64
C PRO A 5 8.45 9.85 4.34
N PRO A 6 8.19 8.53 4.39
CA PRO A 6 7.03 7.99 5.09
C PRO A 6 6.97 8.35 6.58
N SER A 7 8.11 8.55 7.25
CA SER A 7 8.15 8.99 8.64
C SER A 7 7.42 10.33 8.84
N VAL A 8 7.66 11.30 7.95
CA VAL A 8 7.01 12.61 7.97
C VAL A 8 5.52 12.48 7.66
N VAL A 9 5.14 11.61 6.72
CA VAL A 9 3.73 11.39 6.40
C VAL A 9 2.99 10.77 7.59
N ALA A 10 3.58 9.80 8.28
CA ALA A 10 3.03 9.21 9.49
C ALA A 10 2.83 10.27 10.60
N ALA A 11 3.88 11.04 10.89
CA ALA A 11 3.84 12.09 11.92
C ALA A 11 2.79 13.17 11.62
N LEU A 12 2.68 13.61 10.35
CA LEU A 12 1.68 14.59 9.92
C LEU A 12 0.24 14.07 10.02
N GLY A 13 0.04 12.76 9.94
CA GLY A 13 -1.25 12.10 10.17
C GLY A 13 -1.54 11.81 11.65
N GLY A 14 -0.64 12.19 12.56
CA GLY A 14 -0.76 11.96 14.00
C GLY A 14 -0.41 10.53 14.45
N LEU A 15 0.29 9.76 13.62
CA LEU A 15 0.76 8.42 13.96
C LEU A 15 2.15 8.48 14.57
N ASP A 16 2.41 7.61 15.55
CA ASP A 16 3.75 7.40 16.08
C ASP A 16 4.62 6.64 15.06
N VAL A 17 5.79 7.19 14.75
CA VAL A 17 6.64 6.70 13.67
C VAL A 17 7.24 5.33 14.00
N GLU A 18 7.65 5.13 15.26
CA GLU A 18 8.25 3.87 15.71
C GLU A 18 7.20 2.76 15.76
N GLU A 19 5.99 3.07 16.23
CA GLU A 19 4.87 2.15 16.23
C GLU A 19 4.47 1.75 14.81
N VAL A 20 4.44 2.70 13.86
CA VAL A 20 4.17 2.40 12.45
C VAL A 20 5.24 1.47 11.88
N ALA A 21 6.52 1.75 12.12
CA ALA A 21 7.63 0.91 11.68
C ALA A 21 7.51 -0.53 12.23
N GLN A 22 7.23 -0.67 13.53
CA GLN A 22 7.05 -1.95 14.21
C GLN A 22 5.85 -2.73 13.66
N ARG A 23 4.67 -2.09 13.57
CA ARG A 23 3.44 -2.74 13.08
C ARG A 23 3.55 -3.15 11.62
N CYS A 24 4.21 -2.36 10.79
CA CYS A 24 4.43 -2.69 9.37
C CYS A 24 5.57 -3.70 9.16
N GLY A 25 6.41 -3.92 10.17
CA GLY A 25 7.62 -4.74 10.10
C GLY A 25 8.65 -4.18 9.12
N VAL A 26 8.81 -2.84 9.09
CA VAL A 26 9.77 -2.15 8.23
C VAL A 26 10.82 -1.46 9.11
N ALA A 27 12.08 -1.86 8.98
CA ALA A 27 13.17 -1.37 9.84
C ALA A 27 13.51 0.12 9.62
N ASP A 28 13.44 0.59 8.37
CA ASP A 28 13.66 1.98 8.00
C ASP A 28 12.53 2.40 7.05
N LEU A 29 11.65 3.27 7.54
CA LEU A 29 10.53 3.81 6.77
C LEU A 29 11.03 4.69 5.63
N ASP A 30 12.08 5.48 5.84
CA ASP A 30 12.55 6.50 4.90
C ASP A 30 13.42 5.93 3.78
N ALA A 31 13.85 4.68 3.93
CA ALA A 31 14.37 3.88 2.82
C ALA A 31 13.31 3.63 1.71
N VAL A 32 12.02 3.85 1.98
CA VAL A 32 10.93 3.65 1.03
C VAL A 32 10.43 5.01 0.52
N PRO A 33 10.83 5.47 -0.67
CA PRO A 33 10.41 6.78 -1.15
C PRO A 33 8.93 6.80 -1.53
N ILE A 34 8.18 7.78 -1.02
CA ILE A 34 6.85 8.10 -1.55
C ILE A 34 6.99 9.06 -2.72
N ARG A 35 6.32 8.73 -3.82
CA ARG A 35 6.35 9.51 -5.06
C ARG A 35 4.94 9.82 -5.51
N ARG A 36 4.77 10.98 -6.14
CA ARG A 36 3.56 11.29 -6.87
C ARG A 36 3.42 10.33 -8.05
N ALA A 37 2.28 9.66 -8.15
CA ALA A 37 1.93 8.84 -9.30
C ALA A 37 1.83 9.71 -10.56
N PRO A 38 2.55 9.39 -11.65
CA PRO A 38 2.42 10.11 -12.91
C PRO A 38 1.03 9.87 -13.51
N ARG A 39 0.51 10.85 -14.25
CA ARG A 39 -0.86 10.81 -14.80
C ARG A 39 -1.16 9.56 -15.63
N TRP A 40 -0.19 9.07 -16.40
CA TRP A 40 -0.36 7.86 -17.21
C TRP A 40 -0.56 6.61 -16.34
N MET A 41 0.09 6.54 -15.18
CA MET A 41 -0.04 5.43 -14.24
C MET A 41 -1.40 5.46 -13.57
N VAL A 42 -1.85 6.63 -13.12
CA VAL A 42 -3.19 6.80 -12.53
C VAL A 42 -4.30 6.42 -13.51
N ARG A 43 -4.14 6.73 -14.81
CA ARG A 43 -5.09 6.32 -15.85
C ARG A 43 -5.19 4.80 -16.03
N ALA A 44 -4.14 4.05 -15.69
CA ALA A 44 -4.15 2.59 -15.76
C ALA A 44 -4.75 1.95 -14.50
N TRP A 45 -4.83 2.68 -13.38
CA TRP A 45 -5.48 2.21 -12.17
C TRP A 45 -6.99 2.19 -12.35
N ARG A 46 -7.65 1.13 -11.87
CA ARG A 46 -9.10 1.01 -11.90
C ARG A 46 -9.69 1.47 -10.57
N GLY A 47 -10.81 2.21 -10.62
CA GLY A 47 -11.54 2.64 -9.42
C GLY A 47 -10.77 3.63 -8.55
N ASP A 48 -11.04 3.59 -7.24
CA ASP A 48 -10.57 4.59 -6.27
C ASP A 48 -9.21 4.27 -5.63
N VAL A 49 -8.31 3.61 -6.37
CA VAL A 49 -6.96 3.29 -5.90
C VAL A 49 -6.21 4.58 -5.55
N ALA A 50 -5.89 4.76 -4.27
CA ALA A 50 -5.21 5.95 -3.75
C ALA A 50 -3.69 5.88 -3.92
N ALA A 51 -3.14 4.68 -3.74
CA ALA A 51 -1.71 4.42 -3.82
C ALA A 51 -1.43 3.02 -4.36
N MET A 52 -0.17 2.77 -4.70
CA MET A 52 0.33 1.48 -5.16
C MET A 52 1.80 1.34 -4.81
N THR A 53 2.14 0.22 -4.18
CA THR A 53 3.52 -0.17 -3.94
C THR A 53 4.13 -0.71 -5.23
N LEU A 54 5.32 -0.21 -5.60
CA LEU A 54 6.20 -0.76 -6.64
C LEU A 54 7.60 -1.05 -6.05
N PRO A 55 8.45 -1.90 -6.68
CA PRO A 55 9.75 -2.30 -6.11
C PRO A 55 10.68 -1.12 -5.79
N PHE A 56 10.44 0.02 -6.41
CA PHE A 56 11.23 1.25 -6.29
C PHE A 56 10.54 2.36 -5.46
N GLY A 57 9.43 2.07 -4.78
CA GLY A 57 8.76 3.01 -3.88
C GLY A 57 7.24 2.95 -3.92
N ILE A 58 6.61 3.80 -3.11
CA ILE A 58 5.16 3.93 -3.01
C ILE A 58 4.70 5.07 -3.91
N PHE A 59 3.77 4.79 -4.82
CA PHE A 59 3.20 5.80 -5.71
C PHE A 59 1.83 6.21 -5.21
N VAL A 60 1.62 7.50 -4.98
CA VAL A 60 0.39 8.05 -4.41
C VAL A 60 -0.23 9.03 -5.39
N ARG A 61 -1.55 8.98 -5.55
CA ARG A 61 -2.27 9.98 -6.35
C ARG A 61 -2.04 11.39 -5.83
N ALA A 62 -2.03 12.35 -6.76
CA ALA A 62 -1.73 13.75 -6.44
C ALA A 62 -2.75 14.36 -5.46
N ASP A 63 -4.03 14.05 -5.60
CA ASP A 63 -5.11 14.53 -4.75
C ASP A 63 -5.06 13.94 -3.33
N CYS A 64 -4.57 12.70 -3.18
CA CYS A 64 -4.36 12.11 -1.87
C CYS A 64 -3.16 12.73 -1.14
N LEU A 65 -2.10 13.12 -1.85
CA LEU A 65 -0.93 13.79 -1.26
C LEU A 65 -1.26 15.16 -0.67
N THR A 66 -2.24 15.86 -1.24
CA THR A 66 -2.69 17.19 -0.78
C THR A 66 -3.95 17.13 0.09
N GLY A 67 -4.49 15.94 0.32
CA GLY A 67 -5.77 15.74 0.99
C GLY A 67 -5.64 15.59 2.50
N ASP A 68 -6.58 14.83 3.07
CA ASP A 68 -6.60 14.49 4.49
C ASP A 68 -5.33 13.74 4.91
N ARG A 69 -4.63 14.28 5.91
CA ARG A 69 -3.33 13.76 6.37
C ARG A 69 -3.47 12.42 7.08
N THR A 70 -4.53 12.22 7.85
CA THR A 70 -4.81 10.95 8.54
C THR A 70 -5.07 9.86 7.51
N ARG A 71 -5.90 10.15 6.50
CA ARG A 71 -6.17 9.22 5.39
C ARG A 71 -4.90 8.90 4.60
N LEU A 72 -4.05 9.90 4.34
CA LEU A 72 -2.78 9.69 3.66
C LEU A 72 -1.84 8.81 4.49
N ALA A 73 -1.69 9.07 5.80
CA ALA A 73 -0.85 8.27 6.70
C ALA A 73 -1.32 6.81 6.76
N ASN A 74 -2.62 6.61 6.89
CA ASN A 74 -3.29 5.32 6.85
C ASN A 74 -3.07 4.56 5.52
N THR A 75 -3.14 5.29 4.39
CA THR A 75 -2.85 4.72 3.07
C THR A 75 -1.38 4.30 2.98
N VAL A 76 -0.46 5.15 3.43
CA VAL A 76 0.99 4.84 3.42
C VAL A 76 1.32 3.65 4.32
N GLN A 77 0.68 3.54 5.49
CA GLN A 77 0.84 2.40 6.39
C GLN A 77 0.42 1.09 5.70
N HIS A 78 -0.68 1.09 4.97
CA HIS A 78 -1.12 -0.05 4.17
C HIS A 78 -0.06 -0.44 3.12
N GLU A 79 0.45 0.52 2.36
CA GLU A 79 1.48 0.28 1.33
C GLU A 79 2.82 -0.20 1.93
N LEU A 80 3.20 0.24 3.12
CA LEU A 80 4.40 -0.23 3.81
C LEU A 80 4.33 -1.74 4.13
N VAL A 81 3.13 -2.27 4.42
CA VAL A 81 2.94 -3.72 4.59
C VAL A 81 3.23 -4.45 3.28
N HIS A 82 2.78 -3.92 2.14
CA HIS A 82 3.13 -4.49 0.85
C HIS A 82 4.62 -4.43 0.55
N VAL A 83 5.32 -3.37 0.97
CA VAL A 83 6.79 -3.31 0.85
C VAL A 83 7.44 -4.44 1.63
N ARG A 84 7.02 -4.69 2.88
CA ARG A 84 7.52 -5.82 3.67
C ARG A 84 7.22 -7.15 2.98
N GLN A 85 5.97 -7.40 2.59
CA GLN A 85 5.57 -8.63 1.91
C GLN A 85 6.39 -8.90 0.65
N TRP A 86 6.70 -7.84 -0.12
CA TRP A 86 7.56 -7.98 -1.30
C TRP A 86 9.00 -8.30 -0.96
N LYS A 87 9.55 -7.69 0.10
CA LYS A 87 10.92 -8.00 0.57
C LYS A 87 11.01 -9.45 1.06
N GLU A 88 10.00 -9.94 1.77
CA GLU A 88 9.96 -11.30 2.31
C GLU A 88 9.79 -12.38 1.23
N LEU A 89 8.91 -12.13 0.24
CA LEU A 89 8.54 -13.15 -0.76
C LEU A 89 9.29 -13.00 -2.09
N GLY A 90 9.80 -11.82 -2.38
CA GLY A 90 10.22 -11.42 -3.73
C GLY A 90 9.03 -11.18 -4.68
N VAL A 91 9.32 -10.53 -5.81
CA VAL A 91 8.28 -10.05 -6.74
C VAL A 91 7.41 -11.17 -7.30
N LEU A 92 8.03 -12.26 -7.77
CA LEU A 92 7.33 -13.36 -8.44
C LEU A 92 6.36 -14.09 -7.51
N ARG A 93 6.82 -14.44 -6.30
CA ARG A 93 6.01 -15.19 -5.34
C ARG A 93 4.88 -14.34 -4.78
N PHE A 94 5.13 -13.05 -4.54
CA PHE A 94 4.10 -12.11 -4.15
C PHE A 94 2.98 -12.04 -5.20
N LEU A 95 3.33 -11.77 -6.46
CA LEU A 95 2.34 -11.65 -7.54
C LEU A 95 1.59 -12.96 -7.79
N TRP A 96 2.28 -14.10 -7.75
CA TRP A 96 1.64 -15.39 -7.91
C TRP A 96 0.60 -15.65 -6.81
N ARG A 97 0.95 -15.42 -5.53
CA ARG A 97 0.02 -15.65 -4.42
C ARG A 97 -1.13 -14.65 -4.45
N TYR A 98 -0.85 -13.38 -4.73
CA TYR A 98 -1.85 -12.33 -4.87
C TYR A 98 -2.89 -12.71 -5.93
N LEU A 99 -2.42 -13.10 -7.13
CA LEU A 99 -3.29 -13.48 -8.23
C LEU A 99 -4.03 -14.79 -7.96
N ALA A 100 -3.39 -15.77 -7.30
CA ALA A 100 -4.03 -17.02 -6.93
C ALA A 100 -5.22 -16.81 -5.99
N ASP A 101 -5.06 -16.00 -4.94
CA ASP A 101 -6.14 -15.66 -4.00
C ASP A 101 -7.28 -14.93 -4.74
N TYR A 102 -6.94 -13.94 -5.57
CA TYR A 102 -7.92 -13.20 -6.36
C TYR A 102 -8.71 -14.13 -7.29
N LEU A 103 -8.03 -14.96 -8.10
CA LEU A 103 -8.67 -15.88 -9.03
C LEU A 103 -9.48 -16.96 -8.32
N GLN A 104 -9.04 -17.42 -7.14
CA GLN A 104 -9.85 -18.34 -6.32
C GLN A 104 -11.16 -17.68 -5.90
N GLY A 105 -11.12 -16.42 -5.44
CA GLY A 105 -12.33 -15.65 -5.14
C GLY A 105 -13.24 -15.47 -6.36
N ARG A 106 -12.66 -15.13 -7.51
CA ARG A 106 -13.42 -15.01 -8.77
C ARG A 106 -14.06 -16.34 -9.20
N ARG A 107 -13.35 -17.47 -9.05
CA ARG A 107 -13.87 -18.82 -9.35
C ARG A 107 -14.99 -19.25 -8.40
N ARG A 108 -15.03 -18.70 -7.17
CA ARG A 108 -16.13 -18.87 -6.21
C ARG A 108 -17.34 -17.96 -6.50
N GLY A 109 -17.31 -17.17 -7.57
CA GLY A 109 -18.41 -16.28 -7.97
C GLY A 109 -18.35 -14.89 -7.34
N LEU A 110 -17.30 -14.55 -6.60
CA LEU A 110 -17.21 -13.26 -5.92
C LEU A 110 -17.06 -12.09 -6.91
N GLY A 111 -17.68 -10.96 -6.57
CA GLY A 111 -17.49 -9.68 -7.26
C GLY A 111 -16.04 -9.21 -7.22
N HIS A 112 -15.69 -8.18 -8.00
CA HIS A 112 -14.28 -7.75 -8.11
C HIS A 112 -13.77 -7.23 -6.76
N THR A 113 -14.55 -6.33 -6.17
CA THR A 113 -14.30 -5.76 -4.84
C THR A 113 -14.21 -6.83 -3.76
N GLU A 114 -15.09 -7.83 -3.80
CA GLU A 114 -15.12 -8.88 -2.79
C GLU A 114 -13.93 -9.84 -2.93
N ALA A 115 -13.62 -10.28 -4.16
CA ALA A 115 -12.45 -11.09 -4.44
C ALA A 115 -11.16 -10.37 -4.03
N TYR A 116 -11.03 -9.07 -4.35
CA TYR A 116 -9.93 -8.22 -3.89
C TYR A 116 -9.86 -8.16 -2.37
N ARG A 117 -10.99 -7.93 -1.70
CA ARG A 117 -11.04 -7.83 -0.23
C ARG A 117 -10.67 -9.13 0.48
N GLN A 118 -10.78 -10.27 -0.17
CA GLN A 118 -10.41 -11.57 0.39
C GLN A 118 -8.95 -11.97 0.14
N ILE A 119 -8.19 -11.22 -0.66
CA ILE A 119 -6.76 -11.49 -0.85
C ILE A 119 -6.05 -11.41 0.50
N SER A 120 -5.27 -12.44 0.85
CA SER A 120 -4.63 -12.52 2.17
C SER A 120 -3.72 -11.33 2.48
N PHE A 121 -2.96 -10.87 1.49
CA PHE A 121 -2.10 -9.68 1.61
C PHE A 121 -2.88 -8.39 1.85
N GLU A 122 -4.03 -8.23 1.19
CA GLU A 122 -4.92 -7.07 1.36
C GLU A 122 -5.60 -7.06 2.74
N GLN A 123 -5.95 -8.24 3.26
CA GLN A 123 -6.52 -8.39 4.60
C GLN A 123 -5.50 -8.04 5.68
N GLU A 124 -4.27 -8.53 5.53
CA GLU A 124 -3.19 -8.20 6.45
C GLU A 124 -2.88 -6.69 6.45
N ALA A 125 -2.75 -6.09 5.27
CA ALA A 125 -2.45 -4.67 5.14
C ALA A 125 -3.55 -3.78 5.73
N ARG A 126 -4.84 -4.13 5.55
CA ARG A 126 -5.96 -3.43 6.20
C ARG A 126 -5.96 -3.57 7.72
N ARG A 127 -5.76 -4.79 8.22
CA ARG A 127 -5.69 -5.06 9.67
C ARG A 127 -4.59 -4.25 10.35
N ILE A 128 -3.41 -4.16 9.74
CA ILE A 128 -2.28 -3.39 10.29
C ILE A 128 -2.53 -1.89 10.22
N ALA A 129 -3.10 -1.40 9.12
CA ALA A 129 -3.35 0.02 8.92
C ALA A 129 -4.58 0.54 9.69
N GLY A 130 -5.43 -0.33 10.23
CA GLY A 130 -6.53 0.04 11.12
C GLY A 130 -7.84 0.43 10.41
N HIS A 131 -8.10 -0.11 9.21
CA HIS A 131 -9.35 0.11 8.44
C HIS A 131 -10.12 -1.17 8.21
#